data_AF-A0A7J2X0V4-F1
#
_entry.id   AF-A0A7J2X0V4-F1
#
_cell.length_a   1.000
_cell.length_b   1.000
_cell.length_c   1.000
_cell.angle_alpha   90.00
_cell.angle_beta   90.00
_cell.angle_gamma   90.00
#
_symmetry.space_group_name_H-M   'P 1'
#
loop_
_entity.id
_entity.type
_entity.pdbx_description
1 polymer ?
#
loop_
_entity_poly.entity_id
_entity_poly.type
_entity_poly.pdbx_seq_one_letter_code
_entity_poly.pdbx_strand_id
1 'polypeptide(L)'
;LINSKDEEYRIPVVPVYIDGMIDDANKIHIMYLEYLSNAIRGLFRESGENPFKTDYIVSVDRPSRRDEVINERGPAIILSTSGMLQGGPVIEYLKHLAGDPNNSLMFVSYQAEGTLGRRIVDGERSIDIIDNGRIVTIHIDMNVKKFDGFTGHSDRRQLLGFVSRLKHLLKNVYIVHGEPTKMKSLSTTIASFFKLPAEPLNLLETIYLK
;
A
#
# COMPACT_ATOMS: atom_id res chain seq x y z
N LEU A 1 11.76 -6.71 -1.77
CA LEU A 1 11.19 -8.02 -1.46
C LEU A 1 11.05 -8.89 -2.70
N ILE A 2 10.29 -8.47 -3.72
CA ILE A 2 10.22 -9.21 -5.00
C ILE A 2 11.63 -9.41 -5.57
N ASN A 3 12.47 -8.36 -5.53
CA ASN A 3 13.87 -8.42 -5.96
C ASN A 3 14.84 -8.81 -4.80
N SER A 4 14.35 -9.41 -3.72
CA SER A 4 15.23 -9.78 -2.59
C SER A 4 16.21 -10.87 -3.02
N LYS A 5 17.49 -10.71 -2.64
CA LYS A 5 18.53 -11.73 -2.82
C LYS A 5 18.68 -12.66 -1.62
N ASP A 6 17.90 -12.42 -0.57
CA ASP A 6 17.87 -13.27 0.61
C ASP A 6 17.23 -14.62 0.28
N GLU A 7 17.96 -15.72 0.47
CA GLU A 7 17.53 -17.07 0.10
C GLU A 7 16.27 -17.52 0.86
N GLU A 8 16.04 -16.99 2.06
CA GLU A 8 14.84 -17.28 2.86
C GLU A 8 13.56 -16.73 2.21
N TYR A 9 13.68 -15.66 1.41
CA TYR A 9 12.54 -14.95 0.79
C TYR A 9 12.52 -15.07 -0.73
N ARG A 10 13.21 -16.07 -1.29
CA ARG A 10 13.35 -16.22 -2.74
C ARG A 10 12.05 -16.74 -3.36
N ILE A 11 11.45 -15.92 -4.21
CA ILE A 11 10.29 -16.30 -5.02
C ILE A 11 10.74 -16.85 -6.38
N PRO A 12 9.94 -17.72 -7.03
CA PRO A 12 10.18 -18.12 -8.41
C PRO A 12 10.30 -16.89 -9.32
N VAL A 13 11.24 -16.93 -10.26
CA VAL A 13 11.42 -15.85 -11.24
C VAL A 13 10.28 -15.93 -12.25
N VAL A 14 9.34 -15.00 -12.13
CA VAL A 14 8.19 -14.83 -13.03
C VAL A 14 8.15 -13.37 -13.51
N PRO A 15 7.48 -13.08 -14.64
CA PRO A 15 7.26 -11.70 -15.05
C PRO A 15 6.55 -10.90 -13.95
N VAL A 16 7.07 -9.70 -13.69
CA VAL A 16 6.51 -8.74 -12.74
C VAL A 16 6.07 -7.51 -13.54
N TYR A 17 4.77 -7.42 -13.80
CA TYR A 17 4.16 -6.32 -14.53
C TYR A 17 3.93 -5.14 -13.59
N ILE A 18 4.41 -3.95 -13.98
CA ILE A 18 4.11 -2.70 -13.29
C ILE A 18 3.23 -1.83 -14.20
N ASP A 19 2.03 -1.49 -13.73
CA ASP A 19 1.04 -0.72 -14.49
C ASP A 19 0.60 0.54 -13.72
N GLY A 20 0.11 1.53 -14.46
CA GLY A 20 -0.16 2.87 -13.97
C GLY A 20 1.13 3.68 -13.80
N MET A 21 1.15 4.57 -12.82
CA MET A 21 2.25 5.51 -12.61
C MET A 21 3.42 4.95 -11.77
N ILE A 22 3.48 3.63 -11.57
CA ILE A 22 4.52 3.02 -10.72
C ILE A 22 5.91 3.25 -11.31
N ASP A 23 6.06 3.07 -12.62
CA ASP A 23 7.33 3.29 -13.31
C ASP A 23 7.78 4.76 -13.23
N ASP A 24 6.84 5.70 -13.42
CA ASP A 24 7.14 7.13 -13.31
C ASP A 24 7.48 7.54 -11.88
N ALA A 25 6.81 6.99 -10.88
CA ALA A 25 7.18 7.17 -9.49
C ALA A 25 8.60 6.63 -9.21
N ASN A 26 8.96 5.47 -9.74
CA ASN A 26 10.32 4.92 -9.60
C ASN A 26 11.38 5.83 -10.25
N LYS A 27 11.10 6.43 -11.41
CA LYS A 27 11.99 7.42 -12.03
C LYS A 27 12.26 8.60 -11.11
N ILE A 28 11.25 9.09 -10.40
CA ILE A 28 11.41 10.17 -9.41
C ILE A 28 12.32 9.72 -8.26
N HIS A 29 12.14 8.50 -7.73
CA HIS A 29 13.02 7.98 -6.67
C HIS A 29 14.48 7.87 -7.13
N ILE A 30 14.71 7.49 -8.39
CA ILE A 30 16.06 7.40 -8.98
C ILE A 30 16.67 8.79 -9.17
N MET A 31 15.88 9.83 -9.46
CA MET A 31 16.39 11.20 -9.58
C MET A 31 16.81 11.80 -8.23
N TYR A 32 16.24 11.32 -7.11
CA TYR A 32 16.44 11.87 -5.77
C TYR A 32 17.00 10.83 -4.78
N LEU A 33 18.10 10.16 -5.17
CA LEU A 33 18.69 9.07 -4.39
C LEU A 33 19.07 9.48 -2.95
N GLU A 34 19.40 10.74 -2.71
CA GLU A 34 19.78 11.28 -1.40
C GLU A 34 18.68 11.13 -0.33
N TYR A 35 17.42 11.05 -0.74
CA TYR A 35 16.29 10.82 0.16
C TYR A 35 16.06 9.35 0.50
N LEU A 36 16.74 8.42 -0.20
CA LEU A 36 16.61 6.99 0.05
C LEU A 36 17.51 6.54 1.21
N SER A 37 17.21 5.36 1.76
CA SER A 37 18.02 4.75 2.81
C SER A 37 19.45 4.51 2.33
N ASN A 38 20.41 4.49 3.26
CA ASN A 38 21.82 4.20 2.93
C ASN A 38 21.96 2.86 2.20
N ALA A 39 21.15 1.85 2.56
CA ALA A 39 21.15 0.54 1.91
C ALA A 39 20.81 0.64 0.43
N ILE A 40 19.73 1.35 0.07
CA ILE A 40 19.34 1.51 -1.34
C ILE A 40 20.35 2.39 -2.08
N ARG A 41 20.84 3.47 -1.45
CA ARG A 41 21.91 4.31 -2.03
C ARG A 41 23.18 3.52 -2.33
N GLY A 42 23.57 2.60 -1.44
CA GLY A 42 24.70 1.70 -1.62
C GLY A 42 24.55 0.84 -2.87
N LEU A 43 23.35 0.32 -3.15
CA LEU A 43 23.10 -0.47 -4.37
C LEU A 43 23.43 0.30 -5.65
N PHE A 44 23.03 1.57 -5.72
CA PHE A 44 23.32 2.43 -6.88
C PHE A 44 24.80 2.85 -6.95
N ARG A 45 25.40 3.26 -5.83
CA ARG A 45 26.74 3.86 -5.82
C ARG A 45 27.87 2.84 -5.84
N GLU A 46 27.70 1.71 -5.16
CA GLU A 46 28.76 0.74 -4.90
C GLU A 46 28.67 -0.44 -5.86
N SER A 47 27.47 -1.02 -6.04
CA SER A 47 27.26 -2.17 -6.92
C SER A 47 26.81 -1.82 -8.34
N GLY A 48 26.43 -0.56 -8.61
CA GLY A 48 25.85 -0.14 -9.89
C GLY A 48 24.50 -0.81 -10.21
N GLU A 49 23.85 -1.38 -9.21
CA GLU A 49 22.58 -2.11 -9.34
C GLU A 49 21.41 -1.16 -9.18
N ASN A 50 20.43 -1.25 -10.08
CA ASN A 50 19.16 -0.54 -9.94
C ASN A 50 18.08 -1.49 -9.41
N PRO A 51 17.72 -1.44 -8.11
CA PRO A 51 16.72 -2.33 -7.54
C PRO A 51 15.30 -2.11 -8.10
N PHE A 52 15.04 -1.01 -8.81
CA PHE A 52 13.76 -0.75 -9.46
C PHE A 52 13.69 -1.28 -10.90
N LYS A 53 14.81 -1.79 -11.44
CA LYS A 53 14.89 -2.29 -12.82
C LYS A 53 15.63 -3.62 -12.87
N THR A 54 14.92 -4.66 -13.25
CA THR A 54 15.45 -6.01 -13.48
C THR A 54 14.91 -6.55 -14.81
N ASP A 55 15.50 -7.61 -15.34
CA ASP A 55 15.09 -8.20 -16.63
C ASP A 55 13.67 -8.79 -16.61
N TYR A 56 13.15 -9.08 -15.42
CA TYR A 56 11.81 -9.65 -15.23
C TYR A 56 10.76 -8.61 -14.78
N ILE A 57 11.15 -7.36 -14.50
CA ILE A 57 10.20 -6.26 -14.29
C ILE A 57 9.85 -5.64 -15.64
N VAL A 58 8.57 -5.65 -15.98
CA VAL A 58 8.07 -5.20 -17.27
C VAL A 58 7.03 -4.11 -17.08
N SER A 59 7.30 -2.93 -17.63
CA SER A 59 6.35 -1.81 -17.58
C SER A 59 5.20 -2.02 -18.56
N VAL A 60 3.97 -1.77 -18.09
CA VAL A 60 2.75 -1.74 -18.91
C VAL A 60 2.46 -0.27 -19.24
N ASP A 61 2.85 0.15 -20.43
CA ASP A 61 2.86 1.56 -20.86
C ASP A 61 1.58 1.99 -21.59
N ARG A 62 0.74 1.04 -22.01
CA ARG A 62 -0.44 1.30 -22.83
C ARG A 62 -1.55 0.26 -22.62
N PRO A 63 -2.81 0.58 -22.93
CA PRO A 63 -3.93 -0.34 -22.78
C PRO A 63 -3.76 -1.67 -23.54
N SER A 64 -3.24 -1.66 -24.78
CA SER A 64 -3.04 -2.91 -25.52
C SER A 64 -2.04 -3.85 -24.83
N ARG A 65 -1.01 -3.31 -24.17
CA ARG A 65 -0.06 -4.11 -23.39
C ARG A 65 -0.71 -4.70 -22.15
N ARG A 66 -1.67 -3.99 -21.53
CA ARG A 66 -2.48 -4.53 -20.43
C ARG A 66 -3.34 -5.71 -20.90
N ASP A 67 -3.95 -5.58 -22.07
CA ASP A 67 -4.75 -6.67 -22.65
C ASP A 67 -3.87 -7.89 -22.94
N GLU A 68 -2.64 -7.69 -23.44
CA GLU A 68 -1.65 -8.78 -23.60
C GLU A 68 -1.35 -9.46 -22.26
N VAL A 69 -1.08 -8.68 -21.20
CA VAL A 69 -0.78 -9.21 -19.85
C VAL A 69 -1.96 -10.00 -19.28
N ILE A 70 -3.19 -9.50 -19.43
CA ILE A 70 -4.40 -10.18 -18.95
C ILE A 70 -4.59 -11.54 -19.65
N ASN A 71 -4.26 -11.64 -20.93
CA ASN A 71 -4.44 -12.85 -21.73
C ASN A 71 -3.20 -13.76 -21.76
N GLU A 72 -2.11 -13.36 -21.11
CA GLU A 72 -0.87 -14.11 -21.09
C GLU A 72 -1.03 -15.41 -20.29
N ARG A 73 -0.44 -16.50 -20.81
CA ARG A 73 -0.50 -17.80 -20.14
C ARG A 73 0.70 -17.97 -19.21
N GLY A 74 0.42 -18.42 -18.00
CA GLY A 74 1.44 -18.74 -17.00
C GLY A 74 1.37 -17.83 -15.78
N PRO A 75 2.14 -18.12 -14.73
CA PRO A 75 2.16 -17.32 -13.52
C PRO A 75 2.89 -16.00 -13.76
N ALA A 76 2.30 -14.90 -13.29
CA ALA A 76 2.91 -13.58 -13.28
C ALA A 76 2.50 -12.82 -12.00
N ILE A 77 3.24 -11.76 -11.68
CA ILE A 77 2.90 -10.81 -10.62
C ILE A 77 2.49 -9.50 -11.29
N ILE A 78 1.36 -8.94 -10.89
CA ILE A 78 0.87 -7.65 -11.39
C ILE A 78 0.81 -6.66 -10.24
N LEU A 79 1.61 -5.60 -10.35
CA LEU A 79 1.54 -4.44 -9.46
C LEU A 79 0.85 -3.30 -10.22
N SER A 80 -0.27 -2.84 -9.69
CA SER A 80 -1.11 -1.87 -10.40
C SER A 80 -1.68 -0.82 -9.45
N THR A 81 -1.99 0.35 -10.01
CA THR A 81 -2.70 1.42 -9.31
C THR A 81 -4.21 1.33 -9.56
N SER A 82 -5.08 1.76 -8.65
CA SER A 82 -4.80 2.35 -7.32
C SER A 82 -4.87 1.32 -6.18
N GLY A 83 -4.07 1.53 -5.12
CA GLY A 83 -3.92 0.57 -4.01
C GLY A 83 -5.14 0.36 -3.11
N MET A 84 -6.26 1.06 -3.36
CA MET A 84 -7.55 0.85 -2.68
C MET A 84 -8.70 0.52 -3.63
N LEU A 85 -8.38 0.22 -4.90
CA LEU A 85 -9.36 -0.16 -5.93
C LEU A 85 -10.46 0.89 -6.15
N GLN A 86 -10.13 2.17 -6.07
CA GLN A 86 -11.08 3.26 -6.35
C GLN A 86 -11.10 3.68 -7.83
N GLY A 87 -10.29 3.02 -8.65
CA GLY A 87 -10.08 3.34 -10.06
C GLY A 87 -8.67 2.99 -10.52
N GLY A 88 -8.40 3.32 -11.78
CA GLY A 88 -7.12 3.03 -12.44
C GLY A 88 -7.06 1.63 -13.06
N PRO A 89 -5.88 1.26 -13.61
CA PRO A 89 -5.67 0.00 -14.32
C PRO A 89 -6.04 -1.26 -13.53
N VAL A 90 -5.92 -1.23 -12.19
CA VAL A 90 -6.26 -2.35 -11.31
C VAL A 90 -7.71 -2.84 -11.48
N ILE A 91 -8.63 -1.95 -11.85
CA ILE A 91 -10.03 -2.32 -12.09
C ILE A 91 -10.16 -3.20 -13.33
N GLU A 92 -9.38 -2.95 -14.39
CA GLU A 92 -9.38 -3.78 -15.59
C GLU A 92 -8.80 -5.17 -15.32
N TYR A 93 -7.73 -5.26 -14.52
CA TYR A 93 -7.23 -6.57 -14.06
C TYR A 93 -8.28 -7.30 -13.22
N LEU A 94 -8.94 -6.60 -12.29
CA LEU A 94 -9.96 -7.20 -11.43
C LEU A 94 -11.14 -7.74 -12.24
N LYS A 95 -11.63 -6.98 -13.24
CA LYS A 95 -12.72 -7.41 -14.13
C LYS A 95 -12.45 -8.75 -14.82
N HIS A 96 -11.21 -8.98 -15.25
CA HIS A 96 -10.86 -10.15 -16.05
C HIS A 96 -10.31 -11.31 -15.23
N LEU A 97 -9.62 -11.03 -14.11
CA LEU A 97 -8.89 -12.03 -13.34
C LEU A 97 -9.64 -12.51 -12.09
N ALA A 98 -10.69 -11.81 -11.65
CA ALA A 98 -11.37 -12.13 -10.38
C ALA A 98 -12.15 -13.44 -10.35
N GLY A 99 -12.64 -13.91 -11.49
CA GLY A 99 -13.41 -15.16 -11.58
C GLY A 99 -12.56 -16.44 -11.57
N ASP A 100 -11.23 -16.34 -11.62
CA ASP A 100 -10.37 -17.53 -11.61
C ASP A 100 -9.85 -17.83 -10.18
N PRO A 101 -10.22 -18.96 -9.57
CA PRO A 101 -9.81 -19.32 -8.22
C PRO A 101 -8.30 -19.62 -8.08
N ASN A 102 -7.57 -19.78 -9.20
CA ASN A 102 -6.11 -19.94 -9.18
C ASN A 102 -5.39 -18.59 -8.95
N ASN A 103 -6.09 -17.48 -9.17
CA ASN A 103 -5.53 -16.15 -8.95
C ASN A 103 -5.56 -15.78 -7.46
N SER A 104 -4.79 -14.74 -7.12
CA SER A 104 -4.78 -14.15 -5.79
C SER A 104 -4.73 -12.63 -5.86
N LEU A 105 -5.65 -11.97 -5.14
CA LEU A 105 -5.63 -10.53 -4.88
C LEU A 105 -4.98 -10.27 -3.53
N MET A 106 -3.86 -9.54 -3.54
CA MET A 106 -3.06 -9.24 -2.35
C MET A 106 -3.12 -7.76 -2.00
N PHE A 107 -3.70 -7.44 -0.85
CA PHE A 107 -3.67 -6.09 -0.28
C PHE A 107 -2.46 -5.94 0.64
N VAL A 108 -1.60 -4.98 0.34
CA VAL A 108 -0.37 -4.69 1.11
C VAL A 108 -0.44 -3.35 1.87
N SER A 109 -1.50 -2.57 1.65
CA SER A 109 -1.70 -1.27 2.29
C SER A 109 -3.01 -1.24 3.07
N TYR A 110 -3.11 -0.27 3.98
CA TYR A 110 -4.37 0.02 4.69
C TYR A 110 -5.49 0.32 3.69
N GLN A 111 -6.68 -0.21 3.95
CA GLN A 111 -7.87 -0.01 3.14
C GLN A 111 -8.86 0.85 3.92
N ALA A 112 -9.06 2.08 3.44
CA ALA A 112 -9.92 3.05 4.10
C ALA A 112 -11.40 2.64 4.02
N GLU A 113 -12.16 3.01 5.05
CA GLU A 113 -13.61 2.80 5.08
C GLU A 113 -14.29 3.46 3.86
N GLY A 114 -15.28 2.80 3.29
CA GLY A 114 -15.98 3.25 2.07
C GLY A 114 -15.25 2.94 0.76
N THR A 115 -14.03 2.39 0.78
CA THR A 115 -13.33 1.96 -0.44
C THR A 115 -13.77 0.56 -0.88
N LEU A 116 -13.65 0.29 -2.19
CA LEU A 116 -13.90 -1.04 -2.75
C LEU A 116 -12.91 -2.07 -2.17
N GLY A 117 -11.63 -1.70 -2.03
CA GLY A 117 -10.65 -2.57 -1.40
C GLY A 117 -11.01 -2.97 0.03
N ARG A 118 -11.58 -2.05 0.83
CA ARG A 118 -12.04 -2.38 2.18
C ARG A 118 -13.20 -3.37 2.18
N ARG A 119 -14.19 -3.16 1.32
CA ARG A 119 -15.33 -4.08 1.14
C ARG A 119 -14.88 -5.51 0.83
N ILE A 120 -13.94 -5.66 -0.10
CA ILE A 120 -13.41 -6.98 -0.50
C ILE A 120 -12.64 -7.64 0.65
N VAL A 121 -11.80 -6.88 1.35
CA VAL A 121 -11.08 -7.35 2.56
C VAL A 121 -12.05 -7.82 3.64
N ASP A 122 -13.14 -7.08 3.85
CA ASP A 122 -14.16 -7.38 4.86
C ASP A 122 -15.07 -8.58 4.47
N GLY A 123 -14.86 -9.17 3.29
CA GLY A 123 -15.47 -10.43 2.90
C GLY A 123 -16.46 -10.32 1.73
N GLU A 124 -16.65 -9.13 1.15
CA GLU A 124 -17.52 -8.98 -0.01
C GLU A 124 -16.91 -9.70 -1.23
N ARG A 125 -17.73 -10.52 -1.91
CA ARG A 125 -17.31 -11.34 -3.07
C ARG A 125 -18.06 -11.01 -4.35
N SER A 126 -19.01 -10.08 -4.28
CA SER A 126 -19.73 -9.56 -5.44
C SER A 126 -19.72 -8.05 -5.32
N ILE A 127 -19.08 -7.36 -6.26
CA ILE A 127 -18.94 -5.91 -6.23
C ILE A 127 -19.49 -5.31 -7.51
N ASP A 128 -20.19 -4.18 -7.37
CA ASP A 128 -20.67 -3.41 -8.50
C ASP A 128 -19.70 -2.26 -8.79
N ILE A 129 -19.32 -2.13 -10.06
CA ILE A 129 -18.53 -1.01 -10.57
C ILE A 129 -19.26 -0.33 -11.72
N ILE A 130 -18.91 0.93 -11.98
CA ILE A 130 -19.38 1.66 -13.16
C ILE A 130 -18.33 1.50 -14.25
N ASP A 131 -18.71 0.87 -15.36
CA ASP A 131 -17.88 0.70 -16.54
C ASP A 131 -18.62 1.22 -17.77
N ASN A 132 -18.02 2.17 -18.49
CA ASN A 132 -18.62 2.83 -19.65
C ASN A 132 -20.07 3.31 -19.42
N GLY A 133 -20.36 3.84 -18.22
CA GLY A 133 -21.68 4.34 -17.83
C GLY A 133 -22.71 3.27 -17.49
N ARG A 134 -22.31 1.99 -17.41
CA ARG A 134 -23.17 0.87 -17.02
C ARG A 134 -22.67 0.25 -15.72
N ILE A 135 -23.59 -0.31 -14.94
CA ILE A 135 -23.22 -1.10 -13.76
C ILE A 135 -22.80 -2.48 -14.25
N VAL A 136 -21.61 -2.90 -13.83
CA VAL A 136 -21.07 -4.25 -14.07
C VAL A 136 -20.78 -4.88 -12.71
N THR A 137 -21.35 -6.06 -12.49
CA THR A 137 -21.08 -6.86 -11.28
C THR A 137 -19.88 -7.77 -11.55
N ILE A 138 -18.89 -7.72 -10.66
CA ILE A 138 -17.72 -8.60 -10.68
C ILE A 138 -17.84 -9.59 -9.53
N HIS A 139 -17.75 -10.88 -9.85
CA HIS A 139 -17.62 -11.96 -8.88
C HIS A 139 -16.15 -12.21 -8.57
N ILE A 140 -15.82 -12.30 -7.28
CA ILE A 140 -14.47 -12.49 -6.76
C ILE A 140 -14.36 -13.93 -6.26
N ASP A 141 -13.96 -14.82 -7.16
CA ASP A 141 -13.71 -16.24 -6.88
C ASP A 141 -12.23 -16.51 -6.57
N MET A 142 -11.33 -15.56 -6.92
CA MET A 142 -9.91 -15.61 -6.59
C MET A 142 -9.64 -15.48 -5.08
N ASN A 143 -8.47 -15.96 -4.66
CA ASN A 143 -8.05 -15.87 -3.26
C ASN A 143 -7.80 -14.43 -2.85
N VAL A 144 -8.39 -13.97 -1.75
CA VAL A 144 -8.13 -12.64 -1.18
C VAL A 144 -7.22 -12.77 0.03
N LYS A 145 -6.08 -12.06 0.01
CA LYS A 145 -5.14 -11.99 1.13
C LYS A 145 -4.84 -10.53 1.48
N LYS A 146 -4.75 -10.25 2.78
CA LYS A 146 -4.26 -8.97 3.30
C LYS A 146 -3.01 -9.23 4.10
N PHE A 147 -1.95 -8.50 3.77
CA PHE A 147 -0.69 -8.51 4.49
C PHE A 147 -0.50 -7.19 5.22
N ASP A 148 -0.41 -7.26 6.55
CA ASP A 148 0.01 -6.13 7.36
C ASP A 148 1.54 -6.07 7.39
N GLY A 149 2.13 -4.86 7.35
CA GLY A 149 3.59 -4.66 7.46
C GLY A 149 4.25 -3.92 6.30
N PHE A 150 3.55 -3.71 5.18
CA PHE A 150 4.04 -2.90 4.06
C PHE A 150 3.53 -1.46 4.04
N THR A 151 2.72 -1.09 5.04
CA THR A 151 2.22 0.28 5.13
C THR A 151 3.35 1.22 5.49
N GLY A 152 3.38 2.41 4.90
CA GLY A 152 4.31 3.48 5.32
C GLY A 152 3.98 4.07 6.70
N HIS A 153 2.92 3.61 7.37
CA HIS A 153 2.52 4.09 8.68
C HIS A 153 3.21 3.32 9.80
N SER A 154 3.61 4.05 10.84
CA SER A 154 4.10 3.44 12.06
C SER A 154 3.01 2.63 12.76
N ASP A 155 3.34 1.43 13.21
CA ASP A 155 2.46 0.63 14.06
C ASP A 155 2.27 1.27 15.44
N ARG A 156 1.34 0.72 16.24
CA ARG A 156 1.04 1.23 17.58
C ARG A 156 2.28 1.29 18.48
N ARG A 157 3.15 0.29 18.43
CA ARG A 157 4.37 0.21 19.26
C ARG A 157 5.39 1.25 18.81
N GLN A 158 5.54 1.46 17.49
CA GLN A 158 6.41 2.48 16.91
C GLN A 158 5.93 3.89 17.25
N LEU A 159 4.62 4.17 17.19
CA LEU A 159 4.04 5.44 17.63
C LEU A 159 4.30 5.72 19.12
N LEU A 160 4.05 4.73 19.99
CA LEU A 160 4.34 4.87 21.42
C LEU A 160 5.85 5.03 21.69
N GLY A 161 6.70 4.31 20.94
CA GLY A 161 8.15 4.45 21.01
C GLY A 161 8.63 5.84 20.57
N PHE A 162 8.00 6.43 19.56
CA PHE A 162 8.27 7.80 19.12
C PHE A 162 7.95 8.82 20.22
N VAL A 163 6.74 8.73 20.81
CA VAL A 163 6.35 9.58 21.94
C VAL A 163 7.29 9.39 23.13
N SER A 164 7.66 8.15 23.46
CA SER A 164 8.56 7.85 24.58
C SER A 164 9.92 8.55 24.45
N ARG A 165 10.47 8.65 23.24
CA ARG A 165 11.76 9.33 22.99
C ARG A 165 11.69 10.84 23.15
N LEU A 166 10.51 11.43 22.91
CA LEU A 166 10.31 12.88 22.93
C LEU A 166 9.62 13.37 24.18
N LYS A 167 9.09 12.50 25.05
CA LYS A 167 8.18 12.84 26.15
C LYS A 167 8.64 14.00 27.04
N HIS A 168 9.96 14.16 27.25
CA HIS A 168 10.53 15.23 28.08
C HIS A 168 10.49 16.62 27.43
N LEU A 169 10.28 16.69 26.12
CA LEU A 169 10.18 17.91 25.32
C LEU A 169 8.72 18.29 25.03
N LEU A 170 7.77 17.38 25.30
CA LEU A 170 6.37 17.54 24.94
C LEU A 170 5.58 18.12 26.12
N LYS A 171 4.71 19.09 25.82
CA LYS A 171 3.71 19.60 26.78
C LYS A 171 2.33 18.98 26.56
N ASN A 172 1.94 18.79 25.30
CA ASN A 172 0.67 18.19 24.88
C ASN A 172 0.90 17.35 23.62
N VAL A 173 0.06 16.34 23.39
CA VAL A 173 0.06 15.52 22.17
C VAL A 173 -1.34 15.54 21.55
N TYR A 174 -1.41 15.96 20.29
CA TYR A 174 -2.66 15.94 19.55
C TYR A 174 -2.62 14.86 18.47
N ILE A 175 -3.65 14.01 18.43
CA ILE A 175 -3.71 12.85 17.55
C ILE A 175 -4.70 13.15 16.43
N VAL A 176 -4.25 12.94 15.20
CA VAL A 176 -5.00 13.17 13.97
C VAL A 176 -4.82 11.99 13.00
N HIS A 177 -5.53 12.02 11.88
CA HIS A 177 -5.36 11.09 10.75
C HIS A 177 -5.48 9.59 11.16
N GLY A 178 -6.54 9.27 11.91
CA GLY A 178 -6.90 7.89 12.23
C GLY A 178 -8.39 7.75 12.46
N GLU A 179 -8.88 6.50 12.51
CA GLU A 179 -10.26 6.23 12.91
C GLU A 179 -10.52 6.77 14.32
N PRO A 180 -11.70 7.37 14.61
CA PRO A 180 -11.98 8.00 15.90
C PRO A 180 -11.70 7.10 17.11
N THR A 181 -12.07 5.83 17.02
CA THR A 181 -11.86 4.84 18.10
C THR A 181 -10.37 4.55 18.31
N LYS A 182 -9.57 4.49 17.24
CA LYS A 182 -8.13 4.25 17.31
C LYS A 182 -7.38 5.45 17.87
N MET A 183 -7.78 6.67 17.46
CA MET A 183 -7.19 7.90 18.00
C MET A 183 -7.48 8.04 19.50
N LYS A 184 -8.72 7.81 19.94
CA LYS A 184 -9.10 7.81 21.36
C LYS A 184 -8.37 6.73 22.17
N SER A 185 -8.19 5.54 21.60
CA SER A 185 -7.41 4.47 22.24
C SER A 185 -5.95 4.88 22.43
N LEU A 186 -5.33 5.45 21.40
CA LEU A 186 -3.94 5.91 21.46
C LEU A 186 -3.77 7.06 22.46
N SER A 187 -4.68 8.03 22.46
CA SER A 187 -4.66 9.18 23.38
C SER A 187 -4.71 8.73 24.84
N THR A 188 -5.64 7.84 25.16
CA THR A 188 -5.80 7.25 26.49
C THR A 188 -4.53 6.53 26.94
N THR A 189 -3.86 5.84 26.01
CA THR A 189 -2.62 5.11 26.30
C THR A 189 -1.46 6.06 26.57
N ILE A 190 -1.32 7.11 25.76
CA ILE A 190 -0.26 8.11 25.96
C ILE A 190 -0.45 8.85 27.29
N ALA A 191 -1.69 9.29 27.57
CA ALA A 191 -2.01 10.00 28.81
C ALA A 191 -1.76 9.16 30.06
N SER A 192 -2.16 7.89 30.04
CA SER A 192 -2.00 6.99 31.19
C SER A 192 -0.56 6.55 31.41
N PHE A 193 0.15 6.16 30.34
CA PHE A 193 1.48 5.54 30.41
C PHE A 193 2.60 6.56 30.53
N PHE A 194 2.54 7.68 29.78
CA PHE A 194 3.58 8.71 29.81
C PHE A 194 3.25 9.90 30.72
N LYS A 195 2.06 9.93 31.34
CA LYS A 195 1.57 11.05 32.15
C LYS A 195 1.62 12.39 31.40
N LEU A 196 1.32 12.34 30.11
CA LEU A 196 1.39 13.46 29.17
C LEU A 196 0.00 13.75 28.61
N PRO A 197 -0.52 15.00 28.66
CA PRO A 197 -1.80 15.32 28.06
C PRO A 197 -1.85 14.90 26.59
N ALA A 198 -2.86 14.12 26.22
CA ALA A 198 -3.01 13.59 24.88
C ALA A 198 -4.48 13.51 24.46
N GLU A 199 -4.81 14.12 23.33
CA GLU A 199 -6.19 14.32 22.91
C GLU A 199 -6.35 14.08 21.39
N PRO A 200 -7.38 13.34 20.96
CA PRO A 200 -7.71 13.23 19.54
C PRO A 200 -8.42 14.51 19.08
N LEU A 201 -8.05 15.03 17.90
CA LEU A 201 -8.71 16.22 17.35
C LEU A 201 -9.90 15.86 16.50
N ASN A 202 -10.95 16.68 16.63
CA ASN A 202 -12.10 16.63 15.75
C ASN A 202 -11.94 17.63 14.59
N LEU A 203 -12.62 17.34 13.49
CA LEU A 203 -12.69 18.27 12.37
C LEU A 203 -13.31 19.60 12.83
N LEU A 204 -12.74 20.73 12.39
CA LEU A 204 -13.15 22.10 12.75
C LEU A 204 -12.89 22.50 14.21
N GLU A 205 -12.26 21.63 15.01
CA GLU A 205 -11.80 21.99 16.35
C GLU A 205 -10.63 22.97 16.27
N THR A 206 -10.61 23.97 17.15
CA THR A 206 -9.53 24.96 17.24
C THR A 206 -8.86 24.84 18.60
N ILE A 207 -7.54 24.70 18.59
CA ILE A 207 -6.72 24.65 19.81
C ILE A 207 -5.86 25.89 19.91
N TYR A 208 -5.84 26.48 21.09
CA TYR A 208 -4.94 27.57 21.42
C TYR A 208 -3.68 27.02 22.11
N LEU A 209 -2.52 27.13 21.45
CA LEU A 209 -1.23 26.74 22.02
C LEU A 209 -0.64 27.91 22.80
N LYS A 210 -0.38 27.70 24.09
CA LYS A 210 0.30 28.65 24.99
C LYS A 210 1.77 28.31 25.21
#